data_AF-A0A966ULT5-F1
#
_entry.id   AF-A0A966ULT5-F1
#
_cell.length_a   1.000
_cell.length_b   1.000
_cell.length_c   1.000
_cell.angle_alpha   90.00
_cell.angle_beta   90.00
_cell.angle_gamma   90.00
#
_symmetry.space_group_name_H-M   'P 1'
#
loop_
_entity.id
_entity.type
_entity.pdbx_description
1 polymer ?
#
loop_
_entity_poly.entity_id
_entity_poly.type
_entity_poly.pdbx_seq_one_letter_code
_entity_poly.pdbx_strand_id
1 'polypeptide(L)'
;MSSYIAQSPNSARKQSTTKPRRKPPNGTRFLRPSSILKHSSDMKFLTLAPIDANYTFRAMLQTLSRPGTIEALALSDQSQCLPETALMLALIDVETKFAVLSSLEDIDAKIWARLLSSASGAPQAELPKAEWVLSFGEPSTDELNSLARGSANEPEAGCRLIVACDKLSQFASDTSDSRLHDSTRASTTIGLRGPGVNGQITLHVDGLSENFFATLAKINNSFPAGVDVWLCDQLGHLAAISRSTEFNVMQFQETIA
;
A
#
# COMPACT_ATOMS: atom_id res chain seq x y z
N MET A 1 3.28 -57.10 59.78
CA MET A 1 3.65 -55.76 60.29
C MET A 1 4.73 -55.23 59.37
N SER A 2 4.72 -54.04 58.78
CA SER A 2 3.75 -52.99 58.59
C SER A 2 4.29 -52.19 57.38
N SER A 3 3.37 -51.64 56.61
CA SER A 3 3.51 -50.70 55.48
C SER A 3 4.48 -49.53 55.68
N TYR A 4 4.95 -48.91 54.58
CA TYR A 4 4.94 -47.45 54.28
C TYR A 4 5.69 -47.18 52.94
N ILE A 5 4.99 -47.09 51.81
CA ILE A 5 4.58 -45.88 51.03
C ILE A 5 5.75 -45.00 50.52
N ALA A 6 5.87 -44.98 49.18
CA ALA A 6 6.73 -44.13 48.38
C ALA A 6 6.17 -42.69 48.27
N GLN A 7 7.07 -41.69 48.27
CA GLN A 7 6.78 -40.33 47.82
C GLN A 7 7.94 -39.81 46.96
N SER A 8 7.62 -39.47 45.71
CA SER A 8 8.47 -38.77 44.75
C SER A 8 8.46 -37.26 45.00
N PRO A 9 9.59 -36.53 44.84
CA PRO A 9 9.57 -35.08 44.89
C PRO A 9 9.11 -34.43 43.57
N ASN A 10 8.24 -33.44 43.75
CA ASN A 10 7.56 -32.58 42.78
C ASN A 10 8.44 -31.91 41.72
N SER A 11 7.96 -31.96 40.47
CA SER A 11 8.36 -31.07 39.37
C SER A 11 7.73 -29.68 39.53
N ALA A 12 8.55 -28.65 39.74
CA ALA A 12 8.09 -27.26 39.81
C ALA A 12 7.66 -26.75 38.42
N ARG A 13 6.35 -26.68 38.21
CA ARG A 13 5.70 -26.05 37.04
C ARG A 13 5.73 -24.53 37.22
N LYS A 14 6.61 -23.83 36.49
CA LYS A 14 6.60 -22.36 36.41
C LYS A 14 5.28 -21.90 35.75
N GLN A 15 4.41 -21.27 36.54
CA GLN A 15 3.23 -20.57 36.03
C GLN A 15 3.68 -19.28 35.33
N SER A 16 3.45 -19.20 34.02
CA SER A 16 3.56 -17.99 33.23
C SER A 16 2.39 -17.08 33.54
N THR A 17 2.61 -16.04 34.33
CA THR A 17 1.62 -14.98 34.57
C THR A 17 1.54 -14.06 33.36
N THR A 18 0.64 -14.38 32.42
CA THR A 18 0.24 -13.47 31.34
C THR A 18 -0.54 -12.30 31.94
N LYS A 19 0.05 -11.09 31.93
CA LYS A 19 -0.70 -9.85 32.22
C LYS A 19 -1.79 -9.66 31.15
N PRO A 20 -3.01 -9.22 31.51
CA PRO A 20 -4.05 -8.96 30.53
C PRO A 20 -3.65 -7.77 29.66
N ARG A 21 -3.70 -7.97 28.33
CA ARG A 21 -3.59 -6.87 27.34
C ARG A 21 -4.72 -5.88 27.63
N ARG A 22 -4.37 -4.63 27.94
CA ARG A 22 -5.33 -3.52 28.04
C ARG A 22 -6.02 -3.38 26.69
N LYS A 23 -7.35 -3.53 26.66
CA LYS A 23 -8.17 -3.15 25.50
C LYS A 23 -7.90 -1.68 25.17
N PRO A 24 -7.70 -1.30 23.90
CA PRO A 24 -7.67 0.12 23.54
C PRO A 24 -9.05 0.72 23.81
N PRO A 25 -9.14 1.98 24.25
CA PRO A 25 -10.42 2.63 24.49
C PRO A 25 -11.18 2.79 23.17
N ASN A 26 -12.47 2.45 23.18
CA ASN A 26 -13.38 2.64 22.06
C ASN A 26 -13.37 4.10 21.60
N GLY A 27 -13.35 4.31 20.28
CA GLY A 27 -13.65 5.60 19.66
C GLY A 27 -12.46 6.54 19.42
N THR A 28 -11.24 6.02 19.25
CA THR A 28 -10.14 6.87 18.75
C THR A 28 -10.30 7.02 17.24
N ARG A 29 -10.92 8.13 16.83
CA ARG A 29 -10.86 8.66 15.47
C ARG A 29 -9.38 8.68 15.06
N PHE A 30 -8.94 7.78 14.17
CA PHE A 30 -7.65 7.94 13.49
C PHE A 30 -7.81 9.07 12.48
N LEU A 31 -7.81 10.29 13.03
CA LEU A 31 -7.47 11.50 12.31
C LEU A 31 -6.02 11.30 11.85
N ARG A 32 -5.70 11.71 10.60
CA ARG A 32 -4.30 11.94 10.22
C ARG A 32 -3.63 12.68 11.39
N PRO A 33 -2.44 12.25 11.87
CA PRO A 33 -1.73 13.03 12.86
C PRO A 33 -1.70 14.46 12.37
N SER A 34 -2.25 15.39 13.17
CA SER A 34 -2.43 16.77 12.75
C SER A 34 -1.10 17.42 12.34
N SER A 35 0.03 16.84 12.76
CA SER A 35 1.37 17.20 12.32
C SER A 35 1.64 16.94 10.83
N ILE A 36 1.23 15.80 10.26
CA ILE A 36 1.48 15.46 8.85
C ILE A 36 0.62 16.35 7.93
N LEU A 37 -0.65 16.57 8.29
CA LEU A 37 -1.53 17.49 7.57
C LEU A 37 -1.10 18.96 7.68
N LYS A 38 -0.70 19.42 8.87
CA LYS A 38 -0.19 20.78 9.05
C LYS A 38 1.12 20.99 8.28
N HIS A 39 1.94 19.96 8.11
CA HIS A 39 3.17 20.06 7.30
C HIS A 39 2.89 20.08 5.79
N SER A 40 1.83 19.42 5.31
CA SER A 40 1.47 19.48 3.88
C SER A 40 1.08 20.88 3.40
N SER A 41 0.51 21.72 4.27
CA SER A 41 0.12 23.10 3.91
C SER A 41 1.32 24.07 3.87
N ASP A 42 2.40 23.73 4.59
CA ASP A 42 3.61 24.56 4.74
C ASP A 42 4.81 24.04 3.92
N MET A 43 4.70 22.87 3.28
CA MET A 43 5.76 22.27 2.49
C MET A 43 6.01 23.06 1.20
N LYS A 44 7.18 23.72 1.14
CA LYS A 44 7.58 24.56 0.00
C LYS A 44 8.47 23.84 -1.01
N PHE A 45 9.09 22.73 -0.62
CA PHE A 45 9.95 21.92 -1.48
C PHE A 45 9.93 20.46 -1.03
N LEU A 46 10.31 19.56 -1.94
CA LEU A 46 10.50 18.14 -1.68
C LEU A 46 11.96 17.76 -1.85
N THR A 47 12.44 16.87 -1.00
CA THR A 47 13.76 16.25 -1.17
C THR A 47 13.68 14.78 -0.79
N LEU A 48 14.41 13.97 -1.56
CA LEU A 48 14.67 12.58 -1.25
C LEU A 48 16.19 12.38 -1.27
N ALA A 49 16.77 12.02 -0.13
CA ALA A 49 18.19 11.77 -0.04
C ALA A 49 18.59 10.61 -0.96
N PRO A 50 19.77 10.63 -1.61
CA PRO A 50 20.18 9.58 -2.55
C PRO A 50 20.15 8.16 -1.98
N ILE A 51 20.49 8.01 -0.69
CA ILE A 51 20.43 6.73 0.00
C ILE A 51 18.98 6.24 0.17
N ASP A 52 18.06 7.14 0.49
CA ASP A 52 16.64 6.84 0.63
C ASP A 52 15.99 6.55 -0.72
N ALA A 53 16.44 7.20 -1.80
CA ALA A 53 16.04 6.87 -3.16
C ALA A 53 16.41 5.42 -3.51
N ASN A 54 17.63 4.97 -3.18
CA ASN A 54 18.04 3.59 -3.39
C ASN A 54 17.21 2.59 -2.57
N TYR A 55 16.97 2.88 -1.29
CA TYR A 55 16.14 2.01 -0.45
C TYR A 55 14.70 1.94 -0.95
N THR A 56 14.14 3.08 -1.34
CA THR A 56 12.79 3.17 -1.92
C THR A 56 12.69 2.35 -3.19
N PHE A 57 13.63 2.51 -4.13
CA PHE A 57 13.71 1.70 -5.35
C PHE A 57 13.72 0.20 -5.04
N ARG A 58 14.54 -0.22 -4.07
CA ARG A 58 14.64 -1.63 -3.68
C ARG A 58 13.32 -2.14 -3.09
N ALA A 59 12.66 -1.37 -2.23
CA ALA A 59 11.35 -1.73 -1.68
C ALA A 59 10.29 -1.86 -2.78
N MET A 60 10.27 -0.94 -3.75
CA MET A 60 9.37 -1.01 -4.91
C MET A 60 9.63 -2.24 -5.77
N LEU A 61 10.89 -2.58 -6.02
CA LEU A 61 11.27 -3.78 -6.77
C LEU A 61 10.89 -5.07 -6.03
N GLN A 62 11.13 -5.14 -4.71
CA GLN A 62 10.76 -6.31 -3.89
C GLN A 62 9.25 -6.55 -3.92
N THR A 63 8.46 -5.51 -3.65
CA THR A 63 6.99 -5.63 -3.62
C THR A 63 6.41 -5.96 -5.00
N LEU A 64 6.95 -5.39 -6.09
CA LEU A 64 6.48 -5.69 -7.45
C LEU A 64 6.86 -7.11 -7.90
N SER A 65 8.05 -7.59 -7.54
CA SER A 65 8.52 -8.95 -7.86
C SER A 65 7.91 -10.04 -6.97
N ARG A 66 7.30 -9.66 -5.84
CA ARG A 66 6.59 -10.54 -4.90
C ARG A 66 5.23 -9.90 -4.54
N PRO A 67 4.29 -9.83 -5.50
CA PRO A 67 3.02 -9.11 -5.32
C PRO A 67 2.27 -9.53 -4.05
N GLY A 68 1.67 -8.57 -3.37
CA GLY A 68 0.96 -8.79 -2.11
C GLY A 68 1.84 -8.85 -0.85
N THR A 69 3.17 -8.84 -0.98
CA THR A 69 4.07 -8.64 0.17
C THR A 69 4.08 -7.17 0.61
N ILE A 70 4.36 -6.93 1.89
CA ILE A 70 4.50 -5.58 2.47
C ILE A 70 5.95 -5.31 2.86
N GLU A 71 6.50 -4.21 2.36
CA GLU A 71 7.77 -3.61 2.80
C GLU A 71 7.52 -2.32 3.56
N ALA A 72 8.46 -1.91 4.43
CA ALA A 72 8.39 -0.65 5.16
C ALA A 72 9.49 0.31 4.67
N LEU A 73 9.10 1.52 4.30
CA LEU A 73 10.01 2.59 3.95
C LEU A 73 10.55 3.25 5.22
N ALA A 74 11.87 3.23 5.37
CA ALA A 74 12.56 3.96 6.41
C ALA A 74 13.29 5.15 5.78
N LEU A 75 12.57 6.27 5.62
CA LEU A 75 13.17 7.52 5.14
C LEU A 75 14.01 8.15 6.26
N SER A 76 15.21 8.61 5.92
CA SER A 76 16.08 9.32 6.85
C SER A 76 15.57 10.74 7.15
N ASP A 77 16.13 11.36 8.17
CA ASP A 77 15.89 12.77 8.52
C ASP A 77 16.41 13.76 7.45
N GLN A 78 17.20 13.29 6.49
CA GLN A 78 17.69 14.08 5.35
C GLN A 78 16.64 14.19 4.22
N SER A 79 15.59 13.38 4.25
CA SER A 79 14.50 13.42 3.28
C SER A 79 13.33 14.24 3.81
N GLN A 80 12.81 15.13 2.96
CA GLN A 80 11.61 15.91 3.26
C GLN A 80 10.56 15.64 2.17
N CYS A 81 9.83 14.54 2.35
CA CYS A 81 8.76 14.12 1.46
C CYS A 81 7.79 13.20 2.21
N LEU A 82 6.59 13.00 1.64
CA LEU A 82 5.68 11.95 2.09
C LEU A 82 6.11 10.59 1.50
N PRO A 83 5.81 9.46 2.17
CA PRO A 83 6.18 8.13 1.68
C PRO A 83 5.78 7.88 0.22
N GLU A 84 4.54 8.18 -0.16
CA GLU A 84 4.04 8.01 -1.52
C GLU A 84 4.73 8.91 -2.56
N THR A 85 5.23 10.08 -2.14
CA THR A 85 6.02 10.96 -3.00
C THR A 85 7.47 10.51 -3.10
N ALA A 86 8.02 9.83 -2.09
CA ALA A 86 9.34 9.22 -2.16
C ALA A 86 9.40 8.13 -3.24
N LEU A 87 8.33 7.32 -3.36
CA LEU A 87 8.20 6.32 -4.44
C LEU A 87 8.32 6.96 -5.82
N MET A 88 7.62 8.07 -6.01
CA MET A 88 7.65 8.81 -7.27
C MET A 88 9.06 9.39 -7.51
N LEU A 89 9.61 10.13 -6.54
CA LEU A 89 10.92 10.78 -6.64
C LEU A 89 12.10 9.81 -6.80
N ALA A 90 11.95 8.55 -6.37
CA ALA A 90 12.99 7.55 -6.54
C ALA A 90 13.19 7.10 -8.00
N LEU A 91 12.20 7.36 -8.88
CA LEU A 91 12.14 6.77 -10.21
C LEU A 91 11.87 7.76 -11.35
N ILE A 92 11.27 8.92 -11.09
CA ILE A 92 11.04 9.93 -12.14
C ILE A 92 12.25 10.84 -12.32
N ASP A 93 12.46 11.25 -13.57
CA ASP A 93 13.50 12.20 -13.97
C ASP A 93 12.99 13.14 -15.08
N VAL A 94 13.89 13.94 -15.64
CA VAL A 94 13.61 14.93 -16.69
C VAL A 94 13.02 14.35 -17.98
N GLU A 95 13.11 13.05 -18.20
CA GLU A 95 12.54 12.37 -19.39
C GLU A 95 11.19 11.71 -19.09
N THR A 96 10.84 11.58 -17.81
CA THR A 96 9.69 10.81 -17.34
C THR A 96 8.45 11.66 -17.18
N LYS A 97 7.42 11.44 -18.00
CA LYS A 97 6.14 12.16 -17.88
C LYS A 97 5.31 11.65 -16.73
N PHE A 98 4.77 12.55 -15.91
CA PHE A 98 3.92 12.16 -14.79
C PHE A 98 2.65 13.00 -14.63
N ALA A 99 1.66 12.45 -13.92
CA ALA A 99 0.48 13.17 -13.47
C ALA A 99 0.25 12.96 -11.97
N VAL A 100 -0.48 13.89 -11.35
CA VAL A 100 -0.90 13.79 -9.95
C VAL A 100 -2.42 13.91 -9.88
N LEU A 101 -3.04 13.01 -9.14
CA LEU A 101 -4.49 12.97 -8.87
C LEU A 101 -4.72 13.10 -7.37
N SER A 102 -5.93 13.52 -6.99
CA SER A 102 -6.35 13.53 -5.59
C SER A 102 -7.87 13.42 -5.51
N SER A 103 -8.36 12.46 -4.73
CA SER A 103 -9.75 12.40 -4.27
C SER A 103 -9.92 12.97 -2.86
N LEU A 104 -8.83 13.43 -2.24
CA LEU A 104 -8.81 13.98 -0.90
C LEU A 104 -8.98 15.50 -0.97
N GLU A 105 -10.06 16.01 -0.36
CA GLU A 105 -10.44 17.43 -0.40
C GLU A 105 -9.34 18.38 0.11
N ASP A 106 -8.50 17.89 1.04
CA ASP A 106 -7.44 18.67 1.67
C ASP A 106 -6.10 18.60 0.93
N ILE A 107 -6.04 17.93 -0.23
CA ILE A 107 -4.84 17.80 -1.05
C ILE A 107 -5.08 18.38 -2.45
N ASP A 108 -4.39 19.48 -2.76
CA ASP A 108 -4.37 20.06 -4.09
C ASP A 108 -3.32 19.37 -4.97
N ALA A 109 -3.79 18.50 -5.88
CA ALA A 109 -2.95 17.77 -6.83
C ALA A 109 -2.05 18.68 -7.68
N LYS A 110 -2.48 19.91 -8.02
CA LYS A 110 -1.68 20.84 -8.83
C LYS A 110 -0.49 21.39 -8.05
N ILE A 111 -0.63 21.59 -6.74
CA ILE A 111 0.48 22.00 -5.88
C ILE A 111 1.51 20.87 -5.80
N TRP A 112 1.06 19.64 -5.54
CA TRP A 112 1.94 18.48 -5.48
C TRP A 112 2.63 18.18 -6.81
N ALA A 113 1.94 18.32 -7.94
CA ALA A 113 2.55 18.18 -9.26
C ALA A 113 3.68 19.20 -9.48
N ARG A 114 3.50 20.46 -9.05
CA ARG A 114 4.57 21.47 -9.12
C ARG A 114 5.74 21.14 -8.22
N LEU A 115 5.48 20.68 -6.99
CA LEU A 115 6.54 20.30 -6.05
C LEU A 115 7.37 19.12 -6.58
N LEU A 116 6.72 18.06 -7.07
CA LEU A 116 7.39 16.90 -7.66
C LEU A 116 8.20 17.29 -8.90
N SER A 117 7.62 18.09 -9.80
CA SER A 117 8.32 18.59 -11.00
C SER A 117 9.53 19.45 -10.63
N SER A 118 9.41 20.29 -9.60
CA SER A 118 10.53 21.13 -9.12
C SER A 118 11.66 20.31 -8.50
N ALA A 119 11.33 19.23 -7.80
CA ALA A 119 12.31 18.38 -7.11
C ALA A 119 13.02 17.37 -8.04
N SER A 120 12.36 16.94 -9.11
CA SER A 120 12.89 15.91 -10.04
C SER A 120 13.31 16.45 -11.41
N GLY A 121 12.81 17.63 -11.80
CA GLY A 121 12.90 18.12 -13.17
C GLY A 121 11.93 17.45 -14.15
N ALA A 122 11.11 16.50 -13.69
CA ALA A 122 10.21 15.74 -14.54
C ALA A 122 9.08 16.60 -15.14
N PRO A 123 8.70 16.36 -16.41
CA PRO A 123 7.58 17.05 -17.05
C PRO A 123 6.22 16.52 -16.58
N GLN A 124 5.31 17.42 -16.22
CA GLN A 124 3.91 17.09 -16.01
C GLN A 124 3.22 16.77 -17.35
N ALA A 125 2.28 15.84 -17.36
CA ALA A 125 1.49 15.46 -18.52
C ALA A 125 0.01 15.26 -18.15
N GLU A 126 -0.84 15.25 -19.18
CA GLU A 126 -2.22 14.78 -19.05
C GLU A 126 -2.23 13.28 -18.73
N LEU A 127 -3.23 12.83 -17.96
CA LEU A 127 -3.30 11.46 -17.43
C LEU A 127 -3.09 10.35 -18.48
N PRO A 128 -3.69 10.40 -19.69
CA PRO A 128 -3.48 9.36 -20.71
C PRO A 128 -2.08 9.33 -21.33
N LYS A 129 -1.26 10.37 -21.10
CA LYS A 129 0.11 10.51 -21.61
C LYS A 129 1.16 10.37 -20.50
N ALA A 130 0.72 10.15 -19.26
CA ALA A 130 1.59 9.99 -18.12
C ALA A 130 2.14 8.55 -18.05
N GLU A 131 3.45 8.43 -17.86
CA GLU A 131 4.14 7.15 -17.64
C GLU A 131 4.10 6.75 -16.16
N TRP A 132 4.03 7.76 -15.28
CA TRP A 132 3.85 7.63 -13.85
C TRP A 132 2.67 8.46 -13.34
N VAL A 133 1.91 7.90 -12.42
CA VAL A 133 0.80 8.61 -11.79
C VAL A 133 0.88 8.44 -10.28
N LEU A 134 0.80 9.54 -9.53
CA LEU A 134 0.60 9.52 -8.09
C LEU A 134 -0.85 9.94 -7.80
N SER A 135 -1.60 9.09 -7.12
CA SER A 135 -2.94 9.43 -6.63
C SER A 135 -2.94 9.53 -5.11
N PHE A 136 -3.27 10.71 -4.61
CA PHE A 136 -3.61 10.88 -3.20
C PHE A 136 -5.06 10.42 -2.98
N GLY A 137 -5.21 9.22 -2.43
CA GLY A 137 -6.52 8.55 -2.31
C GLY A 137 -6.92 7.80 -3.58
N GLU A 138 -8.11 7.21 -3.55
CA GLU A 138 -8.65 6.40 -4.65
C GLU A 138 -8.86 7.24 -5.92
N PRO A 139 -8.24 6.89 -7.07
CA PRO A 139 -8.62 7.46 -8.36
C PRO A 139 -10.02 6.98 -8.77
N SER A 140 -10.76 7.84 -9.45
CA SER A 140 -12.05 7.49 -10.04
C SER A 140 -11.92 6.40 -11.10
N THR A 141 -13.03 5.74 -11.41
CA THR A 141 -13.10 4.72 -12.46
C THR A 141 -12.68 5.28 -13.83
N ASP A 142 -13.06 6.52 -14.14
CA ASP A 142 -12.69 7.16 -15.42
C ASP A 142 -11.19 7.46 -15.48
N GLU A 143 -10.59 7.92 -14.37
CA GLU A 143 -9.15 8.13 -14.27
C GLU A 143 -8.39 6.81 -14.46
N LEU A 144 -8.79 5.72 -13.78
CA LEU A 144 -8.20 4.39 -13.95
C LEU A 144 -8.30 3.88 -15.40
N ASN A 145 -9.47 4.04 -16.03
CA ASN A 145 -9.69 3.61 -17.41
C ASN A 145 -8.88 4.43 -18.43
N SER A 146 -8.48 5.64 -18.06
CA SER A 146 -7.71 6.54 -18.93
C SER A 146 -6.19 6.31 -18.88
N LEU A 147 -5.70 5.52 -17.91
CA LEU A 147 -4.27 5.21 -17.78
C LEU A 147 -3.74 4.53 -19.03
N ALA A 148 -2.55 4.94 -19.48
CA ALA A 148 -1.84 4.24 -20.55
C ALA A 148 -1.55 2.80 -20.11
N ARG A 149 -1.87 1.81 -20.95
CA ARG A 149 -1.66 0.38 -20.63
C ARG A 149 -0.53 -0.26 -21.44
N GLY A 150 0.08 0.52 -22.34
CA GLY A 150 0.95 -0.02 -23.38
C GLY A 150 0.18 -0.94 -24.33
N SER A 151 0.92 -1.78 -25.05
CA SER A 151 0.37 -2.76 -25.99
C SER A 151 1.03 -4.12 -25.81
N ALA A 152 0.59 -5.12 -26.58
CA ALA A 152 1.27 -6.41 -26.60
C ALA A 152 2.73 -6.32 -27.09
N ASN A 153 3.03 -5.38 -27.98
CA ASN A 153 4.36 -5.18 -28.56
C ASN A 153 5.20 -4.17 -27.78
N GLU A 154 4.56 -3.27 -27.04
CA GLU A 154 5.19 -2.20 -26.23
C GLU A 154 4.56 -2.20 -24.83
N PRO A 155 4.68 -3.29 -24.04
CA PRO A 155 4.08 -3.36 -22.72
C PRO A 155 4.70 -2.34 -21.75
N GLU A 156 5.97 -2.00 -21.89
CA GLU A 156 6.69 -1.02 -21.07
C GLU A 156 6.11 0.40 -21.12
N ALA A 157 5.34 0.71 -22.16
CA ALA A 157 4.58 1.95 -22.29
C ALA A 157 3.31 1.99 -21.39
N GLY A 158 3.06 0.93 -20.62
CA GLY A 158 2.04 0.91 -19.56
C GLY A 158 2.44 1.77 -18.36
N CYS A 159 1.47 2.54 -17.87
CA CYS A 159 1.57 3.44 -16.74
C CYS A 159 1.93 2.69 -15.45
N ARG A 160 2.72 3.36 -14.61
CA ARG A 160 3.04 2.96 -13.25
C ARG A 160 2.27 3.85 -12.28
N LEU A 161 1.41 3.25 -11.47
CA LEU A 161 0.49 3.96 -10.58
C LEU A 161 0.92 3.79 -9.12
N ILE A 162 1.01 4.89 -8.39
CA ILE A 162 1.17 4.92 -6.93
C ILE A 162 -0.15 5.44 -6.34
N VAL A 163 -0.73 4.71 -5.40
CA VAL A 163 -1.97 5.10 -4.73
C VAL A 163 -1.75 5.18 -3.24
N ALA A 164 -2.00 6.35 -2.66
CA ALA A 164 -2.03 6.52 -1.21
C ALA A 164 -3.31 5.87 -0.65
N CYS A 165 -3.13 5.02 0.37
CA CYS A 165 -4.20 4.33 1.08
C CYS A 165 -4.07 4.61 2.59
N ASP A 166 -5.06 4.19 3.37
CA ASP A 166 -5.06 4.46 4.81
C ASP A 166 -4.13 3.49 5.56
N LYS A 167 -4.17 2.21 5.20
CA LYS A 167 -3.41 1.16 5.88
C LYS A 167 -3.30 -0.11 5.05
N LEU A 168 -2.15 -0.77 5.16
CA LEU A 168 -1.92 -2.10 4.59
C LEU A 168 -1.75 -3.16 5.67
N SER A 169 -2.24 -4.36 5.39
CA SER A 169 -1.94 -5.56 6.20
C SER A 169 -1.99 -6.82 5.35
N GLN A 170 -1.07 -7.75 5.60
CA GLN A 170 -0.94 -9.01 4.86
C GLN A 170 -1.15 -10.23 5.78
N PHE A 171 -1.69 -11.29 5.20
CA PHE A 171 -1.97 -12.55 5.91
C PHE A 171 -1.51 -13.71 5.04
N ALA A 172 -0.83 -14.68 5.66
CA ALA A 172 -0.68 -15.99 5.05
C ALA A 172 -2.07 -16.62 4.94
N SER A 173 -2.35 -17.32 3.84
CA SER A 173 -3.61 -18.04 3.66
C SER A 173 -3.92 -18.87 4.92
N ASP A 174 -5.15 -18.74 5.44
CA ASP A 174 -5.81 -19.51 6.50
C ASP A 174 -6.14 -18.79 7.82
N THR A 175 -5.83 -17.51 7.99
CA THR A 175 -6.31 -16.76 9.17
C THR A 175 -7.59 -15.98 8.88
N SER A 176 -8.72 -16.60 9.21
CA SER A 176 -10.03 -15.94 9.35
C SER A 176 -10.06 -15.13 10.66
N ASP A 177 -9.18 -14.15 10.82
CA ASP A 177 -9.33 -13.21 11.93
C ASP A 177 -10.35 -12.15 11.50
N SER A 178 -11.57 -12.31 12.01
CA SER A 178 -12.70 -11.40 11.84
C SER A 178 -12.26 -9.98 12.19
N ARG A 179 -12.33 -9.09 11.22
CA ARG A 179 -11.98 -7.69 11.44
C ARG A 179 -13.22 -6.86 11.61
N LEU A 180 -13.14 -5.99 12.60
CA LEU A 180 -14.04 -4.88 12.79
C LEU A 180 -13.98 -4.01 11.54
N HIS A 181 -14.95 -4.17 10.65
CA HIS A 181 -15.25 -3.18 9.63
C HIS A 181 -15.55 -1.87 10.36
N ASP A 182 -14.64 -0.91 10.28
CA ASP A 182 -15.03 0.48 10.48
C ASP A 182 -15.87 0.87 9.26
N SER A 183 -17.20 0.73 9.41
CA SER A 183 -18.19 0.97 8.35
C SER A 183 -18.13 2.38 7.76
N THR A 184 -17.32 3.29 8.32
CA THR A 184 -17.16 4.65 7.84
C THR A 184 -16.14 4.81 6.72
N ARG A 185 -15.28 3.81 6.46
CA ARG A 185 -14.24 3.89 5.40
C ARG A 185 -14.23 2.66 4.51
N ALA A 186 -13.95 2.89 3.22
CA ALA A 186 -13.77 1.80 2.27
C ALA A 186 -12.60 0.92 2.71
N SER A 187 -12.80 -0.39 2.78
CA SER A 187 -11.76 -1.37 3.06
C SER A 187 -12.01 -2.60 2.19
N THR A 188 -10.95 -3.12 1.58
CA THR A 188 -11.04 -4.23 0.64
C THR A 188 -9.98 -5.27 0.94
N THR A 189 -10.37 -6.54 0.85
CA THR A 189 -9.41 -7.65 0.92
C THR A 189 -9.34 -8.33 -0.43
N ILE A 190 -8.12 -8.55 -0.91
CA ILE A 190 -7.86 -9.24 -2.17
C ILE A 190 -6.98 -10.48 -1.94
N GLY A 191 -7.29 -11.55 -2.67
CA GLY A 191 -6.40 -12.70 -2.82
C GLY A 191 -5.56 -12.51 -4.07
N LEU A 192 -4.23 -12.68 -3.97
CA LEU A 192 -3.31 -12.54 -5.10
C LEU A 192 -2.62 -13.87 -5.41
N ARG A 193 -2.40 -14.13 -6.70
CA ARG A 193 -1.70 -15.28 -7.27
C ARG A 193 -0.90 -14.87 -8.51
N GLY A 194 -0.08 -15.79 -9.02
CA GLY A 194 0.71 -15.58 -10.23
C GLY A 194 2.22 -15.43 -9.96
N PRO A 195 2.98 -14.88 -10.92
CA PRO A 195 4.43 -14.76 -10.80
C PRO A 195 4.87 -14.05 -9.51
N GLY A 196 5.88 -14.59 -8.84
CA GLY A 196 6.40 -14.04 -7.58
C GLY A 196 5.59 -14.41 -6.32
N VAL A 197 4.39 -14.97 -6.46
CA VAL A 197 3.54 -15.41 -5.35
C VAL A 197 3.64 -16.93 -5.18
N ASN A 198 4.07 -17.39 -4.01
CA ASN A 198 4.05 -18.82 -3.69
C ASN A 198 2.65 -19.25 -3.21
N GLY A 199 1.84 -19.81 -4.10
CA GLY A 199 0.46 -20.21 -3.79
C GLY A 199 -0.48 -19.01 -3.85
N GLN A 200 -1.00 -18.59 -2.69
CA GLN A 200 -1.90 -17.44 -2.56
C GLN A 200 -1.49 -16.58 -1.36
N ILE A 201 -1.52 -15.27 -1.53
CA ILE A 201 -1.36 -14.30 -0.46
C ILE A 201 -2.61 -13.43 -0.35
N THR A 202 -2.97 -13.03 0.87
CA THR A 202 -4.10 -12.15 1.11
C THR A 202 -3.59 -10.78 1.56
N LEU A 203 -3.97 -9.75 0.80
CA LEU A 203 -3.68 -8.35 1.12
C LEU A 203 -4.98 -7.65 1.51
N HIS A 204 -4.96 -6.95 2.62
CA HIS A 204 -6.05 -6.12 3.10
C HIS A 204 -5.65 -4.66 3.07
N VAL A 205 -6.52 -3.83 2.49
CA VAL A 205 -6.25 -2.44 2.16
C VAL A 205 -7.39 -1.58 2.67
N ASP A 206 -7.08 -0.70 3.62
CA ASP A 206 -7.99 0.35 4.09
C ASP A 206 -7.82 1.59 3.20
N GLY A 207 -8.92 2.30 2.93
CA GLY A 207 -8.97 3.51 2.12
C GLY A 207 -9.23 3.30 0.63
N LEU A 208 -9.33 2.04 0.16
CA LEU A 208 -9.66 1.69 -1.24
C LEU A 208 -10.83 0.71 -1.32
N SER A 209 -11.73 0.97 -2.27
CA SER A 209 -12.99 0.29 -2.49
C SER A 209 -12.85 -0.98 -3.34
N GLU A 210 -13.82 -1.88 -3.24
CA GLU A 210 -13.88 -3.05 -4.11
C GLU A 210 -13.95 -2.64 -5.59
N ASN A 211 -14.57 -1.49 -5.89
CA ASN A 211 -14.70 -0.97 -7.24
C ASN A 211 -13.34 -0.55 -7.83
N PHE A 212 -12.43 0.01 -7.03
CA PHE A 212 -11.05 0.27 -7.44
C PHE A 212 -10.37 -1.02 -7.90
N PHE A 213 -10.41 -2.07 -7.08
CA PHE A 213 -9.78 -3.35 -7.39
C PHE A 213 -10.45 -4.05 -8.58
N ALA A 214 -11.77 -4.02 -8.67
CA ALA A 214 -12.51 -4.57 -9.79
C ALA A 214 -12.19 -3.85 -11.12
N THR A 215 -11.99 -2.53 -11.07
CA THR A 215 -11.58 -1.74 -12.25
C THR A 215 -10.13 -2.07 -12.63
N LEU A 216 -9.22 -2.13 -11.64
CA LEU A 216 -7.83 -2.51 -11.86
C LEU A 216 -7.71 -3.90 -12.51
N ALA A 217 -8.48 -4.88 -12.05
CA ALA A 217 -8.50 -6.22 -12.62
C ALA A 217 -8.96 -6.20 -14.10
N LYS A 218 -9.96 -5.37 -14.44
CA LYS A 218 -10.42 -5.21 -15.82
C LYS A 218 -9.36 -4.59 -16.72
N ILE A 219 -8.68 -3.53 -16.28
CA ILE A 219 -7.66 -2.86 -17.11
C ILE A 219 -6.43 -3.75 -17.33
N ASN A 220 -6.12 -4.64 -16.39
CA ASN A 220 -5.01 -5.60 -16.47
C ASN A 220 -5.38 -6.97 -17.09
N ASN A 221 -6.60 -7.15 -17.59
CA ASN A 221 -7.06 -8.43 -18.17
C ASN A 221 -6.54 -8.69 -19.61
N SER A 222 -5.40 -8.11 -20.01
CA SER A 222 -4.86 -8.21 -21.37
C SER A 222 -3.32 -8.22 -21.38
N PHE A 223 -2.73 -9.00 -20.47
CA PHE A 223 -1.29 -9.19 -20.39
C PHE A 223 -0.70 -9.54 -21.77
N PRO A 224 0.43 -8.91 -22.19
CA PRO A 224 1.38 -8.15 -21.37
C PRO A 224 1.04 -6.66 -21.16
N ALA A 225 -0.03 -6.15 -21.78
CA ALA A 225 -0.50 -4.79 -21.54
C ALA A 225 -1.19 -4.67 -20.17
N GLY A 226 -1.02 -3.53 -19.52
CA GLY A 226 -1.60 -3.24 -18.21
C GLY A 226 -0.82 -2.15 -17.46
N VAL A 227 -1.16 -1.99 -16.19
CA VAL A 227 -0.54 -1.04 -15.26
C VAL A 227 0.05 -1.78 -14.07
N ASP A 228 1.21 -1.33 -13.61
CA ASP A 228 1.81 -1.78 -12.35
C ASP A 228 1.40 -0.80 -11.25
N VAL A 229 0.94 -1.32 -10.12
CA VAL A 229 0.38 -0.52 -9.03
C VAL A 229 1.16 -0.72 -7.75
N TRP A 230 1.54 0.38 -7.10
CA TRP A 230 2.01 0.42 -5.73
C TRP A 230 0.96 1.07 -4.84
N LEU A 231 0.67 0.42 -3.73
CA LEU A 231 -0.16 0.93 -2.65
C LEU A 231 0.76 1.37 -1.52
N CYS A 232 0.60 2.60 -1.06
CA CYS A 232 1.42 3.14 0.03
C CYS A 232 0.51 3.64 1.14
N ASP A 233 0.73 3.20 2.38
CA ASP A 233 0.03 3.77 3.52
C ASP A 233 0.80 4.93 4.16
N GLN A 234 0.12 5.66 5.04
CA GLN A 234 0.65 6.86 5.69
C GLN A 234 1.84 6.58 6.64
N LEU A 235 2.07 5.32 7.01
CA LEU A 235 3.20 4.90 7.84
C LEU A 235 4.41 4.46 6.98
N GLY A 236 4.30 4.54 5.65
CA GLY A 236 5.33 4.13 4.72
C GLY A 236 5.37 2.61 4.50
N HIS A 237 4.28 1.89 4.78
CA HIS A 237 4.18 0.53 4.29
C HIS A 237 3.80 0.54 2.81
N LEU A 238 4.43 -0.35 2.05
CA LEU A 238 4.32 -0.46 0.61
C LEU A 238 3.92 -1.89 0.25
N ALA A 239 2.92 -2.03 -0.63
CA ALA A 239 2.61 -3.27 -1.33
C ALA A 239 2.45 -3.00 -2.83
N ALA A 240 2.59 -4.02 -3.66
CA ALA A 240 2.40 -3.85 -5.10
C ALA A 240 1.54 -4.96 -5.72
N ILE A 241 0.92 -4.61 -6.84
CA ILE A 241 0.18 -5.49 -7.74
C ILE A 241 0.79 -5.27 -9.12
N SER A 242 1.53 -6.27 -9.61
CA SER A 242 2.06 -6.22 -10.98
C SER A 242 0.93 -6.42 -11.99
N ARG A 243 1.10 -5.93 -13.22
CA ARG A 243 0.15 -6.17 -14.32
C ARG A 243 -0.08 -7.64 -14.66
N SER A 244 0.83 -8.52 -14.25
CA SER A 244 0.74 -9.98 -14.46
C SER A 244 0.08 -10.72 -13.28
N THR A 245 -0.21 -10.02 -12.19
CA THR A 245 -0.77 -10.61 -10.98
C THR A 245 -2.25 -10.87 -11.17
N GLU A 246 -2.67 -12.11 -10.97
CA GLU A 246 -4.08 -12.47 -10.87
C GLU A 246 -4.57 -12.14 -9.46
N PHE A 247 -5.69 -11.43 -9.35
CA PHE A 247 -6.28 -11.15 -8.05
C PHE A 247 -7.80 -11.03 -8.11
N ASN A 248 -8.44 -11.28 -6.97
CA ASN A 248 -9.88 -11.17 -6.80
C ASN A 248 -10.23 -10.57 -5.44
N VAL A 249 -11.32 -9.80 -5.38
CA VAL A 249 -11.91 -9.35 -4.12
C VAL A 249 -12.43 -10.57 -3.35
N MET A 250 -12.07 -10.65 -2.06
CA MET A 250 -12.49 -11.70 -1.16
C MET A 250 -13.75 -11.26 -0.40
N GLN A 251 -14.81 -12.05 -0.50
CA GLN A 251 -16.00 -11.86 0.32
C GLN A 251 -15.83 -12.67 1.62
N PHE A 252 -15.86 -11.99 2.76
CA PHE A 252 -15.98 -12.67 4.05
C PHE A 252 -17.45 -12.80 4.40
N GLN A 253 -17.94 -14.03 4.52
CA GLN A 253 -19.26 -14.26 5.10
C GLN A 253 -19.18 -13.96 6.60
N GLU A 254 -19.97 -12.99 7.08
CA GLU A 254 -20.21 -12.85 8.50
C GLU A 254 -20.85 -14.14 9.01
N THR A 255 -20.10 -14.91 9.80
CA THR A 255 -20.70 -16.01 10.54
C THR A 255 -21.46 -15.40 11.71
N ILE A 256 -22.75 -15.15 11.50
CA ILE A 256 -23.67 -14.82 12.60
C ILE A 256 -23.80 -16.07 13.46
N ALA A 257 -23.24 -16.03 14.67
CA ALA A 257 -23.41 -17.05 15.70
C ALA A 257 -24.74 -16.87 16.43
#